data_AF-A0A8T4KLG6-F1
#
_entry.id   AF-A0A8T4KLG6-F1
#
_cell.length_a   1.000
_cell.length_b   1.000
_cell.length_c   1.000
_cell.angle_alpha   90.00
_cell.angle_beta   90.00
_cell.angle_gamma   90.00
#
_symmetry.space_group_name_H-M   'P 1'
#
loop_
_entity.id
_entity.type
_entity.pdbx_description
1 polymer ?
#
loop_
_entity_poly.entity_id
_entity_poly.type
_entity_poly.pdbx_seq_one_letter_code
_entity_poly.pdbx_strand_id
1 'polypeptide(L)' 'MAMKTLRNVKESTWKDLKALADRNRVPIGILLDVMVKDYSESPSLFWGKVLRHEKILSDDDAESIKNAVSEMRKEKGFR' A
#
# COMPACT_ATOMS: atom_id res chain seq x y z
N MET A 1 -13.18 13.32 16.75
CA MET A 1 -12.83 12.15 15.89
C MET A 1 -11.75 11.37 16.59
N ALA A 2 -11.89 10.05 16.75
CA ALA A 2 -10.85 9.23 17.38
C ALA A 2 -9.63 9.14 16.45
N MET A 3 -8.47 9.61 16.91
CA MET A 3 -7.22 9.56 16.15
C MET A 3 -6.77 8.09 16.07
N LYS A 4 -7.02 7.43 14.94
CA LYS A 4 -6.58 6.05 14.70
C LYS A 4 -5.08 6.06 14.39
N THR A 5 -4.28 5.54 15.30
CA THR A 5 -2.85 5.31 15.08
C THR A 5 -2.66 3.94 14.45
N LEU A 6 -1.89 3.88 13.35
CA LEU A 6 -1.45 2.61 12.77
C LEU A 6 -0.43 1.98 13.72
N ARG A 7 -0.82 0.88 14.38
CA ARG A 7 0.06 0.09 15.25
C ARG A 7 0.71 -1.02 14.43
N ASN A 8 1.95 -1.39 14.74
CA ASN A 8 2.71 -2.47 14.09
C ASN A 8 3.10 -2.23 12.62
N VAL A 9 3.34 -0.98 12.22
CA VAL A 9 3.97 -0.66 10.92
C VAL A 9 5.48 -0.58 11.13
N LYS A 10 6.26 -1.33 10.34
CA LYS A 10 7.73 -1.23 10.35
C LYS A 10 8.12 0.20 9.96
N GLU A 11 9.12 0.76 10.63
CA GLU A 11 9.53 2.15 10.38
C GLU A 11 9.94 2.39 8.92
N SER A 12 10.56 1.39 8.28
CA SER A 12 10.87 1.40 6.85
C SER A 12 9.62 1.57 5.99
N THR A 13 8.60 0.73 6.21
CA THR A 13 7.32 0.80 5.50
C THR A 13 6.63 2.16 5.67
N TRP A 14 6.77 2.78 6.85
CA TRP A 14 6.22 4.12 7.08
C TRP A 14 6.97 5.22 6.31
N LYS A 15 8.30 5.10 6.19
CA LYS A 15 9.11 6.00 5.36
C LYS A 15 8.75 5.88 3.88
N ASP A 16 8.56 4.66 3.39
CA ASP A 16 8.19 4.40 2.00
C ASP A 16 6.81 4.99 1.68
N LEU A 17 5.82 4.80 2.56
CA LEU A 17 4.48 5.38 2.41
C LEU A 17 4.49 6.92 2.40
N LYS A 18 5.34 7.54 3.25
CA LYS A 18 5.52 9.00 3.23
C LYS A 18 6.15 9.46 1.93
N ALA A 19 7.23 8.81 1.49
CA ALA A 19 7.88 9.14 0.23
C ALA A 19 6.92 9.00 -0.96
N LEU A 20 6.06 7.98 -0.95
CA LEU A 20 5.04 7.77 -1.96
C LEU A 20 3.99 8.90 -1.97
N ALA A 21 3.52 9.29 -0.78
CA ALA A 21 2.56 10.39 -0.62
C ALA A 21 3.15 11.73 -1.11
N ASP A 22 4.40 12.02 -0.75
CA ASP A 22 5.11 13.23 -1.12
C ASP A 22 5.34 13.30 -2.64
N ARG A 23 5.78 12.20 -3.27
CA ARG A 23 5.93 12.10 -4.73
C ARG A 23 4.63 12.38 -5.48
N ASN A 24 3.52 11.89 -4.94
CA ASN A 24 2.19 12.03 -5.54
C ASN A 24 1.46 13.31 -5.11
N ARG A 25 2.08 14.15 -4.26
CA ARG A 25 1.49 15.39 -3.71
C ARG A 25 0.13 15.19 -3.06
N VAL A 26 -0.06 14.04 -2.40
CA VAL A 26 -1.31 13.71 -1.70
C VAL A 26 -1.07 13.56 -0.20
N PRO A 27 -1.99 14.00 0.66
CA PRO A 27 -1.92 13.71 2.08
C PRO A 27 -1.88 12.20 2.34
N ILE A 28 -0.98 11.75 3.21
CA ILE A 28 -0.80 10.32 3.50
C ILE A 28 -2.08 9.62 3.96
N GLY A 29 -2.98 10.32 4.67
CA GLY A 29 -4.28 9.78 5.05
C GLY A 29 -5.17 9.44 3.86
N ILE A 30 -5.19 10.31 2.83
CA ILE A 30 -5.95 10.08 1.60
C ILE A 30 -5.34 8.92 0.81
N LEU A 31 -4.01 8.85 0.74
CA LEU A 31 -3.32 7.73 0.10
C LEU A 31 -3.70 6.39 0.74
N LEU A 32 -3.69 6.33 2.07
CA LEU A 32 -4.07 5.15 2.83
C LEU A 32 -5.53 4.77 2.62
N ASP A 33 -6.45 5.74 2.63
CA ASP A 33 -7.88 5.49 2.39
C ASP A 33 -8.12 4.94 0.99
N VAL A 34 -7.44 5.47 -0.03
CA VAL A 34 -7.51 4.95 -1.40
C VAL A 34 -6.98 3.53 -1.46
N MET A 35 -5.82 3.25 -0.87
CA MET A 35 -5.24 1.90 -0.86
C MET A 35 -6.14 0.89 -0.14
N VAL A 36 -6.72 1.25 1.01
CA VAL A 36 -7.62 0.38 1.77
C VAL A 36 -8.91 0.13 1.00
N LYS A 37 -9.50 1.18 0.41
CA LYS A 37 -10.75 1.06 -0.36
C LYS A 37 -10.55 0.17 -1.58
N ASP A 38 -9.50 0.41 -2.34
CA ASP A 38 -9.19 -0.34 -3.57
C ASP A 38 -8.84 -1.81 -3.27
N TYR A 39 -8.15 -2.07 -2.15
CA TYR A 39 -7.89 -3.44 -1.67
C TYR A 39 -9.18 -4.16 -1.22
N SER A 40 -10.09 -3.44 -0.56
CA SER A 40 -11.36 -4.00 -0.07
C SER A 40 -12.35 -4.31 -1.19
N GLU A 41 -12.34 -3.52 -2.27
CA GLU A 41 -13.29 -3.65 -3.37
C GLU A 41 -12.85 -4.71 -4.39
N SER A 42 -11.53 -4.91 -4.61
CA SER A 42 -11.09 -5.98 -5.51
C SER A 42 -9.60 -6.36 -5.36
N PRO A 43 -9.27 -7.31 -4.46
CA PRO A 43 -7.88 -7.66 -4.18
C PRO A 43 -7.13 -8.24 -5.40
N SER A 44 -7.82 -8.95 -6.30
CA SER A 44 -7.21 -9.56 -7.50
C SER A 44 -6.97 -8.56 -8.62
N LEU A 45 -7.85 -7.58 -8.80
CA LEU A 45 -7.70 -6.53 -9.81
C LEU A 45 -6.74 -5.42 -9.37
N PHE A 46 -6.61 -5.17 -8.06
CA PHE A 46 -5.65 -4.19 -7.52
C PHE A 46 -4.21 -4.51 -7.93
N TRP A 47 -3.73 -5.72 -7.60
CA TRP A 47 -2.40 -6.16 -8.01
C TRP A 47 -2.25 -6.26 -9.51
N GLY A 48 -3.31 -6.64 -10.23
CA GLY A 48 -3.34 -6.65 -11.69
C GLY A 48 -3.13 -5.27 -12.30
N LYS A 49 -3.68 -4.20 -11.71
CA LYS A 49 -3.50 -2.82 -12.18
C LYS A 49 -2.16 -2.22 -11.76
N VAL A 50 -1.69 -2.56 -10.57
CA VAL A 50 -0.39 -2.14 -10.04
C VAL A 50 0.76 -2.79 -10.83
N LEU A 51 0.67 -4.08 -11.15
CA LEU A 51 1.69 -4.83 -11.92
C LEU A 51 1.58 -4.66 -13.45
N ARG A 52 0.53 -3.99 -13.95
CA ARG A 52 0.35 -3.75 -15.40
C ARG A 52 0.52 -2.28 -15.78
N HIS A 53 1.22 -1.49 -14.97
CA HIS A 53 1.49 -0.08 -15.26
C HIS A 53 0.25 0.83 -15.41
N GLU A 54 -0.96 0.38 -15.03
CA GLU A 54 -2.21 1.15 -15.21
C GLU A 54 -2.42 2.22 -14.12
N LYS A 55 -1.59 2.19 -13.07
CA LYS A 55 -1.51 3.21 -12.01
C LYS A 55 -0.05 3.57 -11.79
N ILE A 56 0.26 4.88 -11.85
CA ILE A 56 1.32 5.76 -11.28
C ILE A 56 2.68 5.18 -10.75
N LEU A 57 2.83 3.87 -10.56
CA LEU A 57 4.02 3.20 -10.03
C LEU A 57 4.72 2.42 -11.15
N SER A 58 6.05 2.40 -11.11
CA SER A 58 6.86 1.54 -11.99
C SER A 58 6.69 0.07 -11.62
N ASP A 59 7.00 -0.84 -12.55
CA ASP A 59 6.95 -2.30 -12.31
C ASP A 59 7.79 -2.71 -11.09
N ASP A 60 8.96 -2.09 -10.91
CA ASP A 60 9.84 -2.38 -9.77
C ASP A 60 9.20 -2.02 -8.42
N ASP A 61 8.50 -0.88 -8.35
CA ASP A 61 7.80 -0.45 -7.14
C ASP A 61 6.58 -1.34 -6.88
N ALA A 62 5.87 -1.73 -7.95
CA ALA A 62 4.72 -2.63 -7.90
C ALA A 62 5.10 -4.04 -7.39
N GLU A 63 6.20 -4.59 -7.89
CA GLU A 63 6.73 -5.90 -7.50
C GLU A 63 7.24 -5.89 -6.05
N SER A 64 7.91 -4.81 -5.64
CA SER A 64 8.39 -4.63 -4.27
C SER A 64 7.24 -4.60 -3.26
N ILE A 65 6.16 -3.89 -3.56
CA ILE A 65 4.97 -3.80 -2.69
C ILE A 65 4.25 -5.16 -2.63
N LYS A 66 4.16 -5.88 -3.76
CA LYS A 66 3.57 -7.23 -3.80
C LYS A 66 4.32 -8.21 -2.90
N ASN A 67 5.65 -8.19 -2.96
CA ASN A 67 6.49 -9.05 -2.13
C ASN A 67 6.35 -8.71 -0.64
N ALA A 68 6.37 -7.43 -0.28
CA ALA A 68 6.16 -6.98 1.10
C ALA A 68 4.80 -7.41 1.66
N VAL A 69 3.72 -7.29 0.88
CA VAL A 69 2.38 -7.71 1.32
C VAL A 69 2.28 -9.24 1.42
N SER A 70 2.91 -9.98 0.53
CA SER A 70 2.94 -11.45 0.59
C SER A 70 3.70 -11.98 1.81
N GLU A 71 4.82 -11.36 2.15
CA GLU A 71 5.59 -11.64 3.37
C GLU A 71 4.77 -11.34 4.63
N MET A 72 4.09 -10.18 4.67
CA MET A 72 3.21 -9.81 5.78
C MET A 72 2.04 -10.79 5.94
N ARG A 73 1.45 -11.28 4.85
CA ARG A 73 0.41 -12.32 4.90
C ARG A 73 0.93 -13.62 5.52
N LYS A 74 2.14 -14.06 5.12
CA LYS A 74 2.78 -15.27 5.69
C LYS A 74 3.10 -15.10 7.17
N GLU A 75 3.66 -13.96 7.58
CA GLU A 75 4.04 -13.71 8.98
C GLU A 75 2.82 -13.53 9.91
N LYS A 76 1.75 -12.88 9.43
CA LYS A 76 0.64 -12.42 10.28
C LYS A 76 -0.66 -13.20 10.10
N GLY A 77 -0.70 -14.18 9.18
CA GLY A 77 -1.87 -15.03 8.96
C GLY A 77 -3.10 -14.30 8.39
N PHE A 78 -2.91 -13.13 7.79
CA PHE A 78 -4.01 -12.41 7.13
C PHE A 78 -4.45 -13.16 5.88
N ARG A 79 -5.65 -13.75 5.91
CA ARG A 79 -6.35 -14.19 4.70
C ARG A 79 -6.78 -12.99 3.88
#